data_AF-A0A8J4R7J7-F1
#
_entry.id   AF-A0A8J4R7J7-F1
#
_cell.length_a   1.000
_cell.length_b   1.000
_cell.length_c   1.000
_cell.angle_alpha   90.00
_cell.angle_beta   90.00
_cell.angle_gamma   90.00
#
_symmetry.space_group_name_H-M   'P 1'
#
loop_
_entity.id
_entity.type
_entity.pdbx_description
1 polymer ?
#
loop_
_entity_poly.entity_id
_entity_poly.type
_entity_poly.pdbx_seq_one_letter_code
_entity_poly.pdbx_strand_id
1 'polypeptide(L)'
;MLLESIGIAEGETEQLEQRRRNSTTQLFDTLNRVWLGGASNGNSYSAPEPPPPIEGTYVCFGSNYTTDDVLPTLEEQGVRQLYPKGPNIDFKKELRSLNRELQLHILELADVLVERPSQYARRVEEISLIFKNLHHLLNSLRPHQARATLIHILELQIQRRKQAVEDIKRRREEARKLLKESIATLDGN
;
A
#
# COMPACT_ATOMS: atom_id res chain seq x y z
N MET A 1 -4.70 -33.00 34.25
CA MET A 1 -3.33 -32.81 34.74
C MET A 1 -2.41 -32.53 33.55
N LEU A 2 -2.52 -31.34 32.95
CA LEU A 2 -1.56 -30.85 31.95
C LEU A 2 -1.26 -29.38 32.28
N LEU A 3 -0.79 -29.16 33.52
CA LEU A 3 -0.43 -27.84 34.04
C LEU A 3 0.86 -27.92 34.87
N GLU A 4 1.89 -28.58 34.34
CA GLU A 4 3.28 -28.43 34.80
C GLU A 4 4.22 -28.54 33.61
N SER A 5 4.31 -27.48 32.79
CA SER A 5 5.39 -27.32 31.79
C SER A 5 5.66 -25.88 31.35
N ILE A 6 5.01 -24.86 31.94
CA ILE A 6 5.28 -23.45 31.62
C ILE A 6 6.07 -22.83 32.78
N GLY A 7 7.22 -23.43 33.06
CA GLY A 7 8.20 -22.96 34.05
C GLY A 7 9.57 -22.72 33.43
N ILE A 8 9.64 -22.56 32.11
CA ILE A 8 10.85 -22.19 31.39
C ILE A 8 10.62 -20.82 30.74
N ALA A 9 11.17 -19.83 31.44
CA ALA A 9 11.90 -18.70 30.88
C ALA A 9 11.12 -17.50 30.33
N GLU A 10 10.50 -16.72 31.23
CA GLU A 10 10.39 -15.26 31.06
C GLU A 10 11.77 -14.60 30.78
N GLY A 11 12.86 -15.23 31.24
CA GLY A 11 14.23 -14.82 30.89
C GLY A 11 14.61 -15.08 29.42
N GLU A 12 14.00 -16.04 28.72
CA GLU A 12 14.32 -16.32 27.31
C GLU A 12 13.59 -15.36 26.37
N THR A 13 12.38 -14.92 26.71
CA THR A 13 11.63 -13.91 25.94
C THR A 13 12.28 -12.55 26.04
N GLU A 14 12.74 -12.13 27.22
CA GLU A 14 13.53 -10.90 27.37
C GLU A 14 14.89 -10.99 26.64
N GLN A 15 15.58 -12.14 26.70
CA GLN A 15 16.81 -12.34 25.95
C GLN A 15 16.59 -12.32 24.44
N LEU A 16 15.49 -12.87 23.93
CA LEU A 16 15.14 -12.83 22.51
C LEU A 16 14.78 -11.41 22.05
N GLU A 17 14.05 -10.63 22.87
CA GLU A 17 13.79 -9.22 22.56
C GLU A 17 15.05 -8.37 22.65
N GLN A 18 15.90 -8.58 23.65
CA GLN A 18 17.18 -7.90 23.78
C GLN A 18 18.09 -8.26 22.60
N ARG A 19 18.05 -9.50 22.13
CA ARG A 19 18.78 -9.95 20.94
C ARG A 19 18.21 -9.34 19.66
N ARG A 20 16.89 -9.17 19.52
CA ARG A 20 16.28 -8.43 18.40
C ARG A 20 16.65 -6.94 18.45
N ARG A 21 16.56 -6.30 19.61
CA ARG A 21 16.99 -4.91 19.81
C ARG A 21 18.47 -4.75 19.46
N ASN A 22 19.34 -5.59 20.02
CA ASN A 22 20.78 -5.58 19.77
C ASN A 22 21.12 -5.88 18.30
N SER A 23 20.43 -6.81 17.64
CA SER A 23 20.60 -7.07 16.20
C SER A 23 20.11 -5.90 15.34
N THR A 24 19.06 -5.20 15.76
CA THR A 24 18.53 -4.04 15.02
C THR A 24 19.44 -2.83 15.20
N THR A 25 19.97 -2.61 16.42
CA THR A 25 21.00 -1.61 16.71
C THR A 25 22.30 -1.96 16.00
N GLN A 26 22.73 -3.22 15.97
CA GLN A 26 23.88 -3.65 15.19
C GLN A 26 23.66 -3.46 13.70
N LEU A 27 22.51 -3.82 13.14
CA LEU A 27 22.20 -3.57 11.73
C LEU A 27 22.18 -2.07 11.43
N PHE A 28 21.62 -1.25 12.32
CA PHE A 28 21.59 0.19 12.17
C PHE A 28 22.99 0.82 12.30
N ASP A 29 23.83 0.34 13.22
CA ASP A 29 25.23 0.78 13.40
C ASP A 29 26.15 0.26 12.28
N THR A 30 25.84 -0.91 11.71
CA THR A 30 26.54 -1.46 10.55
C THR A 30 26.14 -0.66 9.31
N LEU A 31 24.86 -0.33 9.16
CA LEU A 31 24.37 0.57 8.11
C LEU A 31 24.96 1.98 8.25
N ASN A 32 25.01 2.55 9.46
CA ASN A 32 25.63 3.85 9.71
C ASN A 32 27.15 3.85 9.50
N ARG A 33 27.86 2.78 9.87
CA ARG A 33 29.29 2.66 9.55
C ARG A 33 29.56 2.53 8.05
N VAL A 34 28.68 1.84 7.32
CA VAL A 34 28.74 1.71 5.86
C VAL A 34 28.38 3.04 5.17
N TRP A 35 27.54 3.88 5.76
CA TRP A 35 26.96 5.06 5.08
C TRP A 35 27.50 6.43 5.55
N LEU A 36 28.01 6.56 6.79
CA LEU A 36 28.48 7.83 7.37
C LEU A 36 29.98 7.88 7.70
N GLY A 37 30.72 6.77 7.54
CA GLY A 37 32.12 6.64 7.93
C GLY A 37 33.11 6.81 6.78
N GLY A 38 33.20 7.99 6.17
CA GLY A 38 34.17 8.20 5.09
C GLY A 38 34.33 9.62 4.59
N ALA A 39 35.00 10.48 5.36
CA ALA A 39 35.61 11.69 4.80
C ALA A 39 36.91 12.07 5.52
N SER A 40 38.01 12.06 4.74
CA SER A 40 39.32 12.68 4.98
C SER A 40 40.38 11.94 5.82
N ASN A 41 40.92 10.85 5.26
CA ASN A 41 42.33 10.74 4.86
C ASN A 41 42.63 9.30 4.42
N GLY A 42 42.79 9.12 3.10
CA GLY A 42 43.26 7.89 2.46
C GLY A 42 42.23 6.78 2.17
N ASN A 43 40.92 7.03 2.26
CA ASN A 43 39.92 5.96 2.37
C ASN A 43 38.91 5.93 1.20
N SER A 44 39.06 4.95 0.30
CA SER A 44 38.32 4.79 -0.95
C SER A 44 37.15 3.81 -0.82
N TYR A 45 36.04 4.21 -0.20
CA TYR A 45 34.73 3.54 -0.36
C TYR A 45 33.60 4.54 -0.04
N SER A 46 33.35 5.48 -0.94
CA SER A 46 32.08 6.25 -0.96
C SER A 46 31.30 5.77 -2.16
N ALA A 47 30.06 5.32 -1.95
CA ALA A 47 29.19 4.94 -3.05
C ALA A 47 29.05 6.14 -4.00
N PRO A 48 29.14 5.93 -5.33
CA PRO A 48 28.96 7.01 -6.29
C PRO A 48 27.59 7.67 -6.08
N GLU A 49 27.53 8.98 -6.26
CA GLU A 49 26.27 9.72 -6.20
C GLU A 49 25.22 9.07 -7.12
N PRO A 50 23.95 8.97 -6.69
CA PRO A 50 22.92 8.38 -7.52
C PRO A 50 22.84 9.15 -8.85
N PRO A 51 22.60 8.44 -9.97
CA PRO A 51 22.42 9.10 -11.25
C PRO A 51 21.27 10.11 -11.16
N PRO A 52 21.34 11.23 -11.91
CA PRO A 52 20.28 12.21 -11.92
C PRO A 52 18.95 11.56 -12.35
N PRO A 53 17.80 11.99 -11.78
CA PRO A 53 16.50 11.54 -12.24
C PRO A 53 16.36 11.73 -13.74
N ILE A 54 15.84 10.72 -14.43
CA ILE A 54 15.52 10.83 -15.85
C ILE A 54 14.28 11.72 -15.95
N GLU A 55 14.38 12.83 -16.68
CA GLU A 55 13.25 13.73 -16.96
C GLU A 55 12.77 13.52 -18.40
N GLY A 56 11.45 13.38 -18.57
CA GLY A 56 10.79 13.22 -19.87
C GLY A 56 10.47 11.78 -20.23
N THR A 57 10.54 11.45 -21.52
CA THR A 57 10.17 10.13 -22.04
C THR A 57 11.33 9.13 -21.89
N TYR A 58 11.06 7.99 -21.28
CA TYR A 58 12.02 6.89 -21.09
C TYR A 58 11.44 5.56 -21.58
N VAL A 59 12.31 4.67 -22.05
CA VAL A 59 11.90 3.31 -22.48
C VAL A 59 12.09 2.36 -21.32
N CYS A 60 11.04 1.64 -20.94
CA CYS A 60 11.08 0.60 -19.93
C CYS A 60 10.31 -0.62 -20.43
N PHE A 61 10.89 -1.81 -20.34
CA PHE A 61 10.27 -3.07 -20.81
C PHE A 61 9.67 -3.02 -22.23
N GLY A 62 10.32 -2.29 -23.14
CA GLY A 62 9.86 -2.13 -24.53
C GLY A 62 8.69 -1.15 -24.71
N SER A 63 8.27 -0.44 -23.68
CA SER A 63 7.25 0.63 -23.75
C SER A 63 7.85 1.99 -23.42
N ASN A 64 7.34 3.04 -24.06
CA ASN A 64 7.69 4.42 -23.75
C ASN A 64 6.83 4.92 -22.59
N TYR A 65 7.48 5.42 -21.55
CA TYR A 65 6.87 6.03 -20.37
C TYR A 65 7.28 7.49 -20.29
N THR A 66 6.50 8.31 -19.60
CA THR A 66 6.87 9.68 -19.23
C THR A 66 7.04 9.76 -17.72
N THR A 67 7.88 10.68 -17.25
CA THR A 67 7.95 11.04 -15.83
C THR A 67 6.66 11.66 -15.29
N ASP A 68 5.80 12.18 -16.16
CA ASP A 68 4.51 12.74 -15.74
C ASP A 68 3.53 11.61 -15.38
N ASP A 69 3.06 11.57 -14.14
CA ASP A 69 2.07 10.59 -13.67
C ASP A 69 0.64 10.98 -14.10
N VAL A 70 0.44 11.13 -15.40
CA VAL A 70 -0.85 11.41 -16.02
C VAL A 70 -1.30 10.18 -16.78
N LEU A 71 -2.51 9.70 -16.48
CA LEU A 71 -3.12 8.62 -17.24
C LEU A 71 -3.37 9.10 -18.68
N PRO A 72 -2.74 8.52 -19.71
CA PRO A 72 -2.98 8.90 -21.09
C PRO A 72 -4.43 8.66 -21.48
N THR A 73 -4.99 9.55 -22.30
CA THR A 73 -6.40 9.46 -22.70
C THR A 73 -6.64 8.24 -23.60
N LEU A 74 -7.88 7.73 -23.65
CA LEU A 74 -8.22 6.64 -24.59
C LEU A 74 -7.93 7.02 -26.05
N GLU A 75 -8.11 8.29 -26.40
CA GLU A 75 -7.91 8.76 -27.78
C GLU A 75 -6.44 8.79 -28.18
N GLU A 76 -5.55 9.18 -27.26
CA GLU A 76 -4.09 9.08 -27.45
C GLU A 76 -3.63 7.63 -27.66
N GLN A 77 -4.37 6.67 -27.08
CA GLN A 77 -4.12 5.23 -27.26
C GLN A 77 -4.77 4.66 -28.53
N GLY A 78 -5.44 5.48 -29.34
CA GLY A 78 -6.18 5.04 -30.52
C GLY A 78 -7.43 4.22 -30.19
N VAL A 79 -7.96 4.35 -28.97
CA VAL A 79 -9.11 3.58 -28.49
C VAL A 79 -10.35 4.48 -28.45
N ARG A 80 -11.47 4.00 -29.02
CA ARG A 80 -12.75 4.69 -28.92
C ARG A 80 -13.27 4.65 -27.49
N GLN A 81 -13.57 5.83 -26.95
CA GLN A 81 -14.21 5.96 -25.65
C GLN A 81 -15.72 5.65 -25.74
N LEU A 82 -16.20 4.77 -24.85
CA LEU A 82 -17.59 4.28 -24.80
C LEU A 82 -18.46 4.97 -23.73
N TYR A 83 -17.85 5.76 -22.84
CA TYR A 83 -18.53 6.49 -21.75
C TYR A 83 -18.45 8.02 -21.98
N PRO A 84 -19.38 8.81 -21.42
CA PRO A 84 -19.41 10.26 -21.66
C PRO A 84 -18.12 10.96 -21.20
N LYS A 85 -17.66 11.92 -22.00
CA LYS A 85 -16.56 12.83 -21.64
C LYS A 85 -17.13 13.95 -20.78
N GLY A 86 -16.70 14.06 -19.53
CA GLY A 86 -17.12 15.15 -18.64
C GLY A 86 -16.37 15.17 -17.31
N PRO A 87 -16.42 16.30 -16.57
CA PRO A 87 -15.73 16.44 -15.29
C PRO A 87 -16.42 15.68 -14.14
N ASN A 88 -17.67 15.25 -14.30
CA ASN A 88 -18.45 14.57 -13.27
C ASN A 88 -18.93 13.18 -13.74
N ILE A 89 -17.97 12.31 -14.04
CA ILE A 89 -18.27 10.93 -14.44
C ILE A 89 -18.65 10.12 -13.19
N ASP A 90 -19.86 9.55 -13.20
CA ASP A 90 -20.25 8.54 -12.21
C ASP A 90 -19.59 7.20 -12.58
N PHE A 91 -18.36 7.00 -12.08
CA PHE A 91 -17.58 5.78 -12.31
C PHE A 91 -18.37 4.51 -12.00
N LYS A 92 -19.21 4.51 -10.95
CA LYS A 92 -19.96 3.32 -10.52
C LYS A 92 -21.07 2.98 -11.52
N LYS A 93 -21.70 3.99 -12.10
CA LYS A 93 -22.72 3.81 -13.15
C LYS A 93 -22.08 3.34 -14.45
N GLU A 94 -21.02 3.99 -14.89
CA GLU A 94 -20.36 3.69 -16.17
C GLU A 94 -19.70 2.31 -16.17
N LEU A 95 -18.99 1.94 -15.08
CA LEU A 95 -18.42 0.59 -14.94
C LEU A 95 -19.50 -0.50 -14.97
N ARG A 96 -20.67 -0.25 -14.37
CA ARG A 96 -21.81 -1.20 -14.43
C ARG A 96 -22.42 -1.28 -15.82
N SER A 97 -22.51 -0.14 -16.52
CA SER A 97 -23.02 -0.10 -17.90
C SER A 97 -22.11 -0.92 -18.83
N LEU A 98 -20.80 -0.65 -18.82
CA LEU A 98 -19.83 -1.37 -19.64
C LEU A 98 -19.74 -2.87 -19.29
N ASN A 99 -19.90 -3.24 -18.02
CA ASN A 99 -19.93 -4.66 -17.64
C ASN A 99 -21.17 -5.38 -18.19
N ARG A 100 -22.34 -4.73 -18.20
CA ARG A 100 -23.54 -5.29 -18.83
C ARG A 100 -23.36 -5.44 -20.35
N GLU A 101 -22.75 -4.44 -20.98
CA GLU A 101 -22.43 -4.48 -22.42
C GLU A 101 -21.43 -5.60 -22.75
N LEU A 102 -20.41 -5.79 -21.92
CA LEU A 102 -19.45 -6.89 -22.01
C LEU A 102 -20.15 -8.26 -21.93
N GLN A 103 -21.04 -8.43 -20.95
CA GLN A 103 -21.79 -9.68 -20.79
C GLN A 103 -22.64 -10.00 -22.02
N LEU A 104 -23.30 -9.00 -22.60
CA LEU A 104 -24.06 -9.16 -23.83
C LEU A 104 -23.15 -9.61 -24.99
N HIS A 105 -22.00 -8.96 -25.17
CA HIS A 105 -21.06 -9.32 -26.24
C HIS A 105 -20.48 -10.73 -26.08
N ILE A 106 -20.29 -11.21 -24.84
CA ILE A 106 -19.84 -12.58 -24.58
C ILE A 106 -20.94 -13.59 -24.97
N LEU A 107 -22.22 -13.29 -24.70
CA LEU A 107 -23.33 -14.12 -25.14
C LEU A 107 -23.45 -14.14 -26.67
N GLU A 108 -23.37 -12.97 -27.31
CA GLU A 108 -23.36 -12.89 -28.77
C GLU A 108 -22.17 -13.63 -29.40
N LEU A 109 -21.01 -13.63 -28.75
CA LEU A 109 -19.86 -14.42 -29.18
C LEU A 109 -20.17 -15.92 -29.10
N ALA A 110 -20.84 -16.38 -28.04
CA ALA A 110 -21.24 -17.78 -27.93
C ALA A 110 -22.18 -18.18 -29.07
N ASP A 111 -23.16 -17.33 -29.40
CA ASP A 111 -24.08 -17.55 -30.52
C ASP A 111 -23.34 -17.57 -31.87
N VAL A 112 -22.42 -16.63 -32.10
CA VAL A 112 -21.61 -16.58 -33.33
C VAL A 112 -20.72 -17.82 -33.47
N LEU A 113 -20.16 -18.34 -32.37
CA LEU A 113 -19.35 -19.55 -32.41
C LEU A 113 -20.16 -20.79 -32.79
N VAL A 114 -21.46 -20.83 -32.46
CA VAL A 114 -22.38 -21.91 -32.83
C VAL A 114 -22.85 -21.76 -34.29
N GLU A 115 -23.28 -20.57 -34.70
CA GLU A 115 -23.87 -20.37 -36.04
C GLU A 115 -22.85 -20.11 -37.14
N ARG A 116 -21.83 -19.27 -36.88
CA ARG A 116 -20.88 -18.75 -37.87
C ARG A 116 -19.48 -18.54 -37.26
N PRO A 117 -18.74 -19.64 -36.99
CA PRO A 117 -17.47 -19.57 -36.28
C PRO A 117 -16.39 -18.75 -37.00
N SER A 118 -16.51 -18.50 -38.31
CA SER A 118 -15.57 -17.64 -39.06
C SER A 118 -15.65 -16.16 -38.68
N GLN A 119 -16.72 -15.70 -38.04
CA GLN A 119 -16.94 -14.28 -37.70
C GLN A 119 -16.54 -13.92 -36.26
N TYR A 120 -15.98 -14.87 -35.50
CA TYR A 120 -15.65 -14.65 -34.08
C TYR A 120 -14.68 -13.47 -33.84
N ALA A 121 -13.73 -13.25 -34.75
CA ALA A 121 -12.66 -12.27 -34.60
C ALA A 121 -13.21 -10.85 -34.36
N ARG A 122 -14.25 -10.47 -35.11
CA ARG A 122 -14.91 -9.16 -34.95
C ARG A 122 -15.52 -8.99 -33.56
N ARG A 123 -16.16 -10.04 -33.02
CA ARG A 123 -16.74 -10.00 -31.67
C ARG A 123 -15.66 -9.90 -30.59
N VAL A 124 -14.53 -10.58 -30.79
CA VAL A 124 -13.39 -10.48 -29.88
C VAL A 124 -12.78 -9.08 -29.89
N GLU A 125 -12.71 -8.40 -31.03
CA GLU A 125 -12.27 -7.01 -31.11
C GLU A 125 -13.19 -6.04 -30.35
N GLU A 126 -14.51 -6.20 -30.48
CA GLU A 126 -15.51 -5.44 -29.73
C GLU A 126 -15.38 -5.66 -28.22
N ILE A 127 -15.20 -6.92 -27.79
CA ILE A 127 -14.91 -7.27 -26.39
C ILE A 127 -13.62 -6.60 -25.89
N SER A 128 -12.55 -6.64 -26.70
CA SER A 128 -11.26 -6.02 -26.37
C SER A 128 -11.42 -4.49 -26.18
N LEU A 129 -12.24 -3.85 -27.01
CA LEU A 129 -12.56 -2.43 -26.89
C LEU A 129 -13.24 -2.12 -25.55
N ILE A 130 -14.22 -2.92 -25.14
CA ILE A 130 -14.92 -2.74 -23.86
C ILE A 130 -13.95 -2.93 -22.69
N PHE A 131 -13.06 -3.93 -22.75
CA PHE A 131 -12.03 -4.13 -21.72
C PHE A 131 -11.08 -2.93 -21.60
N LYS A 132 -10.59 -2.38 -22.72
CA LYS A 132 -9.72 -1.18 -22.70
C LYS A 132 -10.42 -0.01 -22.01
N ASN A 133 -11.71 0.19 -22.29
CA ASN A 133 -12.52 1.23 -21.66
C ASN A 133 -12.72 1.00 -20.15
N LEU A 134 -13.05 -0.23 -19.73
CA LEU A 134 -13.15 -0.61 -18.32
C LEU A 134 -11.84 -0.37 -17.57
N HIS A 135 -10.71 -0.82 -18.16
CA HIS A 135 -9.40 -0.63 -17.58
C HIS A 135 -9.05 0.84 -17.40
N HIS A 136 -9.34 1.68 -18.40
CA HIS A 136 -9.12 3.11 -18.24
C HIS A 136 -9.96 3.69 -17.10
N LEU A 137 -11.26 3.38 -17.00
CA LEU A 137 -12.09 3.89 -15.90
C LEU A 137 -11.56 3.45 -14.52
N LEU A 138 -11.10 2.21 -14.40
CA LEU A 138 -10.48 1.71 -13.17
C LEU A 138 -9.18 2.45 -12.85
N ASN A 139 -8.33 2.69 -13.85
CA ASN A 139 -7.09 3.43 -13.68
C ASN A 139 -7.35 4.87 -13.24
N SER A 140 -8.37 5.54 -13.79
CA SER A 140 -8.80 6.86 -13.36
C SER A 140 -9.30 6.90 -11.90
N LEU A 141 -9.77 5.76 -11.36
CA LEU A 141 -10.23 5.66 -9.98
C LEU A 141 -9.08 5.45 -8.96
N ARG A 142 -7.89 5.03 -9.41
CA ARG A 142 -6.74 4.70 -8.54
C ARG A 142 -6.33 5.86 -7.61
N PRO A 143 -6.26 7.13 -8.06
CA PRO A 143 -5.92 8.24 -7.17
C PRO A 143 -6.97 8.47 -6.07
N HIS A 144 -8.27 8.26 -6.37
CA HIS A 144 -9.33 8.35 -5.37
C HIS A 144 -9.20 7.23 -4.33
N GLN A 145 -8.88 6.01 -4.78
CA GLN A 145 -8.63 4.87 -3.89
C GLN A 145 -7.45 5.13 -2.97
N ALA A 146 -6.32 5.59 -3.51
CA ALA A 146 -5.12 5.90 -2.71
C ALA A 146 -5.42 6.92 -1.61
N ARG A 147 -6.20 7.97 -1.92
CA ARG A 147 -6.65 8.95 -0.92
C ARG A 147 -7.55 8.34 0.15
N ALA A 148 -8.53 7.51 -0.24
CA ALA A 148 -9.41 6.84 0.71
C ALA A 148 -8.63 5.88 1.63
N THR A 149 -7.68 5.13 1.08
CA THR A 149 -6.77 4.27 1.85
C THR A 149 -5.91 5.07 2.82
N LEU A 150 -5.36 6.22 2.40
CA LEU A 150 -4.59 7.10 3.27
C LEU A 150 -5.43 7.64 4.43
N ILE A 151 -6.65 8.11 4.15
CA ILE A 151 -7.58 8.57 5.19
C ILE A 151 -7.82 7.45 6.22
N HIS A 152 -8.13 6.24 5.74
CA HIS A 152 -8.36 5.10 6.62
C HIS A 152 -7.15 4.77 7.52
N ILE A 153 -5.94 4.81 6.94
CA ILE A 153 -4.70 4.59 7.70
C ILE A 153 -4.54 5.67 8.79
N LEU A 154 -4.80 6.94 8.47
CA LEU A 154 -4.68 8.05 9.41
C LEU A 154 -5.71 7.94 10.54
N GLU A 155 -6.95 7.56 10.23
CA GLU A 155 -7.99 7.30 11.23
C GLU A 155 -7.55 6.20 12.22
N LEU A 156 -6.99 5.11 11.70
CA LEU A 156 -6.47 4.01 12.52
C LEU A 156 -5.30 4.47 13.41
N GLN A 157 -4.41 5.31 12.89
CA GLN A 157 -3.31 5.88 13.69
C GLN A 157 -3.84 6.77 14.82
N ILE A 158 -4.86 7.59 14.55
CA ILE A 158 -5.50 8.43 15.57
C ILE A 158 -6.13 7.56 16.65
N GLN A 159 -6.85 6.51 16.28
CA GLN A 159 -7.47 5.59 17.23
C GLN A 159 -6.42 4.90 18.12
N ARG A 160 -5.34 4.38 17.54
CA ARG A 160 -4.23 3.76 18.30
C ARG A 160 -3.59 4.74 19.29
N ARG A 161 -3.36 5.99 18.87
CA ARG A 161 -2.80 7.03 19.75
C ARG A 161 -3.74 7.36 20.91
N LYS A 162 -5.05 7.46 20.64
CA LYS A 162 -6.05 7.67 21.70
C LYS A 162 -6.07 6.53 22.71
N GLN A 163 -6.04 5.29 22.24
CA GLN A 163 -5.97 4.11 23.12
C GLN A 163 -4.70 4.12 23.98
N ALA A 164 -3.53 4.39 23.37
CA ALA A 164 -2.27 4.50 24.10
C ALA A 164 -2.30 5.60 25.18
N VAL A 165 -2.92 6.76 24.89
CA VAL A 165 -3.07 7.84 25.88
C VAL A 165 -3.95 7.40 27.05
N GLU A 166 -5.08 6.72 26.79
CA GLU A 166 -5.95 6.21 27.86
C GLU A 166 -5.27 5.12 28.69
N ASP A 167 -4.49 4.23 28.07
CA ASP A 167 -3.70 3.23 28.79
C ASP A 167 -2.62 3.89 29.69
N ILE A 168 -1.94 4.93 29.20
CA ILE A 168 -0.98 5.70 29.99
C ILE A 168 -1.67 6.39 31.18
N LYS A 169 -2.84 7.00 30.95
CA LYS A 169 -3.63 7.63 32.04
C LYS A 169 -4.04 6.61 33.09
N ARG A 170 -4.51 5.42 32.68
CA ARG A 170 -4.87 4.33 33.59
C ARG A 170 -3.69 3.92 34.46
N ARG A 171 -2.54 3.61 33.84
CA ARG A 171 -1.32 3.21 34.56
C ARG A 171 -0.81 4.30 35.50
N ARG A 172 -0.93 5.58 35.10
CA ARG A 172 -0.56 6.72 35.96
C ARG A 172 -1.42 6.77 37.22
N GLU A 173 -2.74 6.57 37.10
CA GLU A 173 -3.64 6.59 38.24
C GLU A 173 -3.38 5.42 39.19
N GLU A 174 -3.15 4.21 38.64
CA GLU A 174 -2.74 3.03 39.41
C GLU A 174 -1.45 3.30 40.20
N ALA A 175 -0.41 3.82 39.56
CA ALA A 175 0.84 4.17 40.22
C ALA A 175 0.66 5.25 41.30
N ARG A 176 -0.18 6.27 41.03
CA ARG A 176 -0.47 7.34 42.00
C ARG A 176 -1.20 6.81 43.23
N LYS A 177 -2.12 5.86 43.04
CA LYS A 177 -2.83 5.19 44.14
C LYS A 177 -1.86 4.40 45.02
N LEU A 178 -1.00 3.59 44.42
CA LEU A 178 0.03 2.81 45.15
C LEU A 178 0.98 3.70 45.95
N LEU A 179 1.42 4.83 45.37
CA LEU A 179 2.27 5.79 46.07
C LEU A 179 1.56 6.41 47.28
N LYS A 180 0.28 6.78 47.15
CA LYS A 180 -0.50 7.31 48.28
C LYS A 180 -0.66 6.29 49.41
N GLU A 181 -0.96 5.04 49.05
CA GLU A 181 -1.07 3.94 50.02
C GLU A 181 0.26 3.72 50.76
N SER A 182 1.39 3.77 50.05
CA SER A 182 2.73 3.62 50.63
C SER A 182 3.15 4.79 51.53
N ILE A 183 2.76 6.02 51.19
CA ILE A 183 3.00 7.19 52.04
C ILE A 183 2.15 7.10 53.31
N ALA A 184 0.87 6.72 53.19
CA ALA A 184 -0.03 6.58 54.33
C ALA A 184 0.41 5.50 55.33
N THR A 185 1.04 4.41 54.86
CA THR A 185 1.63 3.40 55.75
C THR A 185 2.92 3.88 56.44
N LEU A 186 3.68 4.79 55.82
CA LEU A 186 4.88 5.36 56.42
C LEU A 186 4.58 6.47 57.45
N ASP A 187 3.57 7.30 57.20
CA ASP A 187 3.12 8.36 58.13
C ASP A 187 2.32 7.82 59.33
N GLY A 188 1.93 6.53 59.31
CA GLY A 188 1.17 5.84 60.35
C GLY A 188 2.00 5.12 61.42
N ASN A 189 3.32 5.24 61.39
CA ASN A 189 4.29 4.76 62.40
C ASN A 189 4.99 5.94 63.08
#